data_AF-A0A3D4AST0-F1
#
_entry.id   AF-A0A3D4AST0-F1
#
_cell.length_a   1.000
_cell.length_b   1.000
_cell.length_c   1.000
_cell.angle_alpha   90.00
_cell.angle_beta   90.00
_cell.angle_gamma   90.00
#
_symmetry.space_group_name_H-M   'P 1'
#
loop_
_entity.id
_entity.type
_entity.pdbx_description
1 polymer ?
#
loop_
_entity_poly.entity_id
_entity_poly.type
_entity_poly.pdbx_seq_one_letter_code
_entity_poly.pdbx_strand_id
1 'polypeptide(L)' 'MSTLKADRALFSYPKYWAECYGTAPFLPTTREEMDALGWDSCDIIIISGDAYVDHPSFGMAVIGR' A
#
# COMPACT_ATOMS: atom_id res chain seq x y z
N MET A 1 36.04 -11.30 11.39
CA MET A 1 34.60 -11.48 11.09
C MET A 1 34.19 -10.29 10.22
N SER A 2 34.11 -10.48 8.90
CA SER A 2 33.81 -9.39 7.96
C SER A 2 32.32 -9.07 8.01
N THR A 3 31.97 -7.85 8.43
CA THR A 3 30.58 -7.37 8.43
C THR A 3 30.23 -6.97 7.00
N LEU A 4 29.28 -7.65 6.38
CA LEU A 4 28.74 -7.24 5.08
C LEU A 4 28.11 -5.85 5.25
N LYS A 5 28.65 -4.86 4.54
CA LYS A 5 28.09 -3.51 4.48
C LYS A 5 27.23 -3.41 3.22
N ALA A 6 25.98 -3.00 3.36
CA ALA A 6 25.11 -2.77 2.21
C ALA A 6 25.70 -1.66 1.31
N ASP A 7 25.63 -1.86 0.00
CA ASP A 7 26.13 -0.91 -1.01
C ASP A 7 25.33 0.40 -1.04
N ARG A 8 24.08 0.36 -0.55
CA ARG A 8 23.16 1.50 -0.54
C ARG A 8 22.41 1.60 0.78
N ALA A 9 22.01 2.82 1.13
CA ALA A 9 21.12 3.06 2.27
C ALA A 9 19.70 2.58 1.94
N LEU A 10 18.98 2.06 2.94
CA LEU A 10 17.64 1.46 2.75
C LEU A 10 16.65 2.41 2.03
N PHE A 11 16.74 3.70 2.31
CA PHE A 11 15.83 4.73 1.78
C PHE A 11 16.42 5.53 0.60
N SER A 12 17.48 5.03 -0.06
CA SER A 12 18.10 5.74 -1.19
C SER A 12 17.40 5.53 -2.53
N TYR A 13 16.40 4.66 -2.59
CA TYR A 13 15.66 4.40 -3.83
C TYR A 13 14.73 5.59 -4.16
N PRO A 14 14.58 5.94 -5.45
CA PRO A 14 13.55 6.88 -5.86
C PRO A 14 12.19 6.44 -5.33
N LYS A 15 11.43 7.40 -4.82
CA LYS A 15 10.10 7.12 -4.32
C LYS A 15 9.15 6.82 -5.49
N TYR A 16 8.09 6.07 -5.19
CA TYR A 16 7.12 5.63 -6.17
C TYR A 16 6.39 6.83 -6.83
N TRP A 17 5.98 6.68 -8.09
CA TRP A 17 5.38 7.77 -8.86
C TRP A 17 4.14 8.36 -8.20
N ALA A 18 3.37 7.54 -7.46
CA ALA A 18 2.15 7.99 -6.81
C ALA A 18 2.36 8.63 -5.42
N GLU A 19 3.60 8.86 -4.99
CA GLU A 19 3.87 9.53 -3.71
C GLU A 19 3.28 10.95 -3.62
N CYS A 20 3.06 11.60 -4.77
CA CYS A 20 2.41 12.89 -4.82
C CYS A 20 0.90 12.84 -4.52
N TYR A 21 0.28 11.66 -4.56
CA TYR A 21 -1.10 11.46 -4.15
C TYR A 21 -1.18 11.18 -2.64
N GLY A 22 -2.23 11.69 -2.01
CA GLY A 22 -2.49 11.42 -0.60
C GLY A 22 -2.90 9.98 -0.34
N THR A 23 -2.90 9.59 0.93
CA THR A 23 -3.48 8.30 1.36
C THR A 23 -4.99 8.29 1.11
N ALA A 24 -5.50 7.19 0.55
CA ALA A 24 -6.95 7.01 0.41
C ALA A 24 -7.61 6.95 1.80
N PRO A 25 -8.84 7.49 1.96
CA PRO A 25 -9.57 7.40 3.22
C PRO A 25 -9.99 5.96 3.55
N PHE A 26 -10.24 5.14 2.53
CA PHE A 26 -10.56 3.72 2.61
C PHE A 26 -9.86 2.98 1.47
N LEU A 27 -9.65 1.67 1.62
CA LEU A 27 -9.11 0.84 0.55
C LEU A 27 -10.12 0.72 -0.60
N PRO A 28 -9.70 0.95 -1.86
CA PRO A 28 -10.58 0.71 -2.99
C PRO A 28 -10.84 -0.78 -3.14
N THR A 29 -12.08 -1.13 -3.42
CA THR A 29 -12.58 -2.49 -3.67
C THR A 29 -13.00 -2.71 -5.11
N THR A 30 -13.12 -1.62 -5.89
CA THR A 30 -13.51 -1.64 -7.30
C THR A 30 -12.55 -0.84 -8.18
N ARG A 31 -12.62 -1.07 -9.50
CA ARG A 31 -11.80 -0.35 -10.48
C ARG A 31 -12.18 1.14 -10.53
N GLU A 32 -13.47 1.42 -10.41
CA GLU A 32 -14.04 2.76 -10.44
C GLU A 32 -13.59 3.60 -9.23
N GLU A 33 -13.49 2.99 -8.05
CA GLU A 33 -12.96 3.64 -6.85
C GLU A 33 -11.47 3.98 -7.01
N MET A 34 -10.69 3.07 -7.58
CA MET A 34 -9.28 3.34 -7.89
C MET A 34 -9.13 4.49 -8.89
N ASP A 35 -9.99 4.55 -9.93
CA ASP A 35 -9.96 5.64 -10.91
C ASP A 35 -10.31 6.99 -10.27
N ALA A 36 -11.28 7.01 -9.35
CA ALA A 36 -11.62 8.20 -8.56
C ALA A 36 -10.47 8.67 -7.65
N LEU A 37 -9.63 7.76 -7.19
CA LEU A 37 -8.41 8.04 -6.42
C LEU A 37 -7.20 8.37 -7.31
N GLY A 38 -7.32 8.23 -8.64
CA GLY A 38 -6.20 8.42 -9.58
C GLY A 38 -5.18 7.28 -9.57
N TRP A 39 -5.53 6.11 -9.02
CA TRP A 39 -4.65 4.94 -8.96
C TRP A 39 -4.70 4.19 -10.29
N ASP A 40 -3.56 4.01 -10.98
CA ASP A 40 -3.53 3.25 -12.22
C ASP A 40 -3.42 1.72 -11.98
N SER A 41 -2.82 1.33 -10.86
CA SER A 41 -2.42 -0.04 -10.56
C SER A 41 -2.34 -0.30 -9.05
N CYS A 42 -2.34 -1.57 -8.65
CA CYS A 42 -2.10 -2.01 -7.28
C CYS A 42 -0.76 -2.75 -7.22
N ASP A 43 0.12 -2.38 -6.29
CA ASP A 43 1.32 -3.16 -5.99
C ASP A 43 0.99 -4.43 -5.20
N ILE A 44 -0.01 -4.34 -4.32
CA ILE A 44 -0.48 -5.41 -3.43
C ILE A 44 -1.99 -5.47 -3.50
N ILE A 45 -2.54 -6.68 -3.65
CA ILE A 45 -3.97 -6.94 -3.55
C ILE A 45 -4.19 -7.87 -2.37
N ILE A 46 -5.08 -7.48 -1.47
CA ILE A 46 -5.42 -8.29 -0.31
C ILE A 46 -6.75 -9.02 -0.58
N ILE A 47 -6.70 -10.34 -0.65
CA ILE A 47 -7.88 -11.18 -0.90
C ILE A 47 -8.37 -11.76 0.43
N SER A 48 -9.62 -11.49 0.80
CA SER A 48 -10.27 -12.01 1.99
C SER A 48 -11.63 -12.60 1.66
N GLY A 49 -12.04 -13.62 2.41
CA GLY A 49 -13.40 -14.16 2.36
C GLY A 49 -14.39 -13.41 3.26
N ASP A 50 -13.93 -12.43 4.02
CA ASP A 50 -14.75 -11.57 4.88
C ASP A 50 -15.08 -10.24 4.19
N ALA A 51 -16.09 -9.53 4.68
CA ALA A 51 -16.39 -8.17 4.26
C ALA A 51 -15.26 -7.22 4.70
N TYR A 52 -14.93 -6.25 3.86
CA TYR A 52 -14.04 -5.17 4.26
C TYR A 52 -14.76 -4.24 5.25
N VAL A 53 -14.20 -4.13 6.45
CA VAL A 53 -14.61 -3.18 7.49
C VAL A 53 -13.35 -2.49 8.00
N ASP A 54 -13.28 -1.16 7.93
CA ASP A 54 -12.15 -0.37 8.45
C ASP A 54 -12.17 -0.33 9.99
N HIS A 55 -11.87 -1.47 10.60
CA HIS A 55 -11.85 -1.66 12.05
C HIS A 55 -10.50 -2.24 12.48
N PRO A 56 -9.86 -1.73 13.56
CA PRO A 56 -8.50 -2.13 13.95
C PRO A 56 -8.37 -3.60 14.35
N SER A 57 -9.47 -4.30 14.63
CA SER A 57 -9.48 -5.74 14.87
C SER A 57 -9.42 -6.60 13.59
N PHE A 58 -9.52 -5.98 12.41
CA PHE A 58 -9.57 -6.66 11.12
C PHE A 58 -8.21 -6.50 10.42
N GLY A 59 -7.55 -7.63 10.14
CA GLY A 59 -6.18 -7.61 9.60
C GLY A 59 -6.04 -6.82 8.29
N MET A 60 -7.05 -6.90 7.42
CA MET A 60 -7.10 -6.18 6.14
C MET A 60 -7.02 -4.65 6.32
N ALA A 61 -7.74 -4.12 7.33
CA ALA A 61 -7.75 -2.70 7.64
C ALA A 61 -6.42 -2.23 8.23
N VAL A 62 -5.75 -3.08 9.01
CA VAL A 62 -4.43 -2.78 9.58
C VAL A 62 -3.33 -2.82 8.52
N ILE A 63 -3.39 -3.77 7.58
CA ILE A 63 -2.37 -3.92 6.53
C ILE A 63 -2.46 -2.78 5.49
N GLY A 64 -3.67 -2.31 5.18
CA GLY A 64 -3.87 -1.27 4.18
C GLY A 64 -3.74 0.18 4.68
N ARG A 65 -3.45 0.38 5.97
CA ARG A 65 -3.17 1.68 6.60
C ARG A 65 -1.68 2.01 6.51
#